data_AF-A0A2K3LZK7-F1
#
_entry.id   AF-A0A2K3LZK7-F1
#
_cell.length_a   1.000
_cell.length_b   1.000
_cell.length_c   1.000
_cell.angle_alpha   90.00
_cell.angle_beta   90.00
_cell.angle_gamma   90.00
#
_symmetry.space_group_name_H-M   'P 1'
#
loop_
_entity.id
_entity.type
_entity.pdbx_description
1 polymer ?
#
loop_
_entity_poly.entity_id
_entity_poly.type
_entity_poly.pdbx_seq_one_letter_code
_entity_poly.pdbx_strand_id
1 'polypeptide(L)'
;VVMKNATRLCSTKPIVTINGNFPGPTIYAREDDTVLVKVVNHVKYNVSIHWHGIRQLRTGWADGPAYITQCPIQPGQVYMYNFTLTGQRGTLWWHAHILWLRATVHGAIVILPKLGVPYPFPRPHMEQVLILS
;
A
#
# COMPACT_ATOMS: atom_id res chain seq x y z
N VAL A 1 2.29 -10.87 3.21
CA VAL A 1 1.53 -11.27 1.99
C VAL A 1 1.17 -12.73 2.13
N VAL A 2 -0.12 -13.07 2.05
CA VAL A 2 -0.62 -14.45 2.29
C VAL A 2 -1.72 -14.82 1.31
N MET A 3 -1.92 -16.13 1.09
CA MET A 3 -3.09 -16.63 0.36
C MET A 3 -4.31 -16.66 1.29
N LYS A 4 -5.49 -16.29 0.78
CA LYS A 4 -6.77 -16.43 1.49
C LYS A 4 -7.89 -16.77 0.53
N ASN A 5 -8.78 -17.68 0.92
CA ASN A 5 -10.00 -17.95 0.16
C ASN A 5 -10.97 -16.78 0.33
N ALA A 6 -11.45 -16.23 -0.79
CA ALA A 6 -12.46 -15.19 -0.81
C ALA A 6 -13.66 -15.66 -1.64
N THR A 7 -14.86 -15.42 -1.12
CA THR A 7 -16.12 -15.69 -1.81
C THR A 7 -16.73 -14.37 -2.28
N ARG A 8 -17.01 -14.30 -3.58
CA ARG A 8 -17.72 -13.19 -4.24
C ARG A 8 -18.60 -13.79 -5.33
N LEU A 9 -19.80 -13.25 -5.52
CA LEU A 9 -20.74 -13.71 -6.54
C LEU A 9 -20.94 -15.25 -6.52
N CYS A 10 -21.13 -15.81 -5.31
CA CYS A 10 -21.26 -17.25 -5.05
C CYS A 10 -20.09 -18.14 -5.54
N SER A 11 -18.93 -17.56 -5.88
CA SER A 11 -17.72 -18.29 -6.28
C SER A 11 -16.59 -18.06 -5.28
N THR A 12 -15.99 -19.15 -4.81
CA THR A 12 -14.84 -19.11 -3.89
C THR A 12 -13.56 -19.34 -4.65
N LYS A 13 -12.60 -18.43 -4.52
CA LYS A 13 -11.28 -18.55 -5.14
C LYS A 13 -10.18 -18.17 -4.14
N PRO A 14 -9.01 -18.83 -4.19
CA PRO A 14 -7.85 -18.39 -3.43
C PRO A 14 -7.27 -17.12 -4.08
N ILE A 15 -7.12 -16.05 -3.29
CA ILE A 15 -6.55 -14.78 -3.72
C ILE A 15 -5.33 -14.40 -2.85
N VAL A 16 -4.45 -13.58 -3.40
CA VAL A 16 -3.32 -13.01 -2.65
C VAL A 16 -3.82 -11.79 -1.88
N THR A 17 -3.47 -11.69 -0.60
CA THR A 17 -3.92 -10.61 0.28
C THR A 17 -2.78 -10.07 1.15
N ILE A 18 -2.98 -8.89 1.72
CA ILE A 18 -2.12 -8.36 2.79
C ILE A 18 -2.80 -8.65 4.12
N ASN A 19 -2.11 -9.42 4.97
CA ASN A 19 -2.58 -9.82 6.31
C ASN A 19 -3.97 -10.47 6.32
N GLY A 20 -4.36 -11.14 5.22
CA GLY A 20 -5.68 -11.77 5.10
C GLY A 20 -6.82 -10.79 4.75
N ASN A 21 -6.53 -9.54 4.41
CA ASN A 21 -7.57 -8.54 4.12
C ASN A 21 -7.65 -8.24 2.63
N PHE A 22 -8.88 -8.11 2.14
CA PHE A 22 -9.19 -7.65 0.78
C PHE A 22 -10.40 -6.69 0.81
N PRO A 23 -10.23 -5.39 0.47
CA PRO A 23 -8.94 -4.71 0.23
C PRO A 23 -7.97 -4.81 1.41
N GLY A 24 -6.68 -4.55 1.16
CA GLY A 24 -5.66 -4.53 2.20
C GLY A 24 -5.84 -3.36 3.19
N PRO A 25 -5.05 -3.35 4.28
CA PRO A 25 -5.16 -2.31 5.30
C PRO A 25 -4.86 -0.91 4.75
N THR A 26 -5.59 0.10 5.23
CA THR A 26 -5.28 1.50 4.97
C THR A 26 -4.07 1.91 5.81
N ILE A 27 -3.11 2.59 5.18
CA ILE A 27 -1.99 3.23 5.87
C ILE A 27 -2.43 4.64 6.24
N TYR A 28 -2.40 4.96 7.53
CA TYR A 28 -2.60 6.31 8.04
C TYR A 28 -1.26 6.89 8.47
N ALA A 29 -0.96 8.10 8.00
CA ALA A 29 0.23 8.85 8.36
C ALA A 29 -0.09 10.35 8.30
N ARG A 30 0.84 11.20 8.72
CA ARG A 30 0.80 12.65 8.53
C ARG A 30 1.82 13.09 7.49
N GLU A 31 1.59 14.27 6.94
CA GLU A 31 2.57 14.99 6.11
C GLU A 31 3.95 15.03 6.80
N ASP A 32 4.99 14.72 6.04
CA ASP A 32 6.39 14.59 6.46
C ASP A 32 6.74 13.40 7.38
N ASP A 33 5.80 12.49 7.68
CA ASP A 33 6.13 11.26 8.40
C ASP A 33 7.06 10.36 7.57
N THR A 34 8.00 9.69 8.25
CA THR A 34 8.74 8.56 7.68
C THR A 34 7.93 7.28 7.89
N VAL A 35 7.60 6.62 6.78
CA VAL A 35 6.81 5.39 6.77
C VAL A 35 7.74 4.19 6.58
N LEU A 36 7.66 3.24 7.50
CA LEU A 36 8.37 1.97 7.46
C LEU A 36 7.36 0.82 7.28
N VAL A 37 7.40 0.14 6.13
CA VAL A 37 6.57 -1.06 5.88
C VAL A 37 7.44 -2.30 5.63
N LYS A 38 7.39 -3.24 6.57
CA LYS A 38 8.03 -4.56 6.45
C LYS A 38 7.10 -5.51 5.70
N VAL A 39 7.45 -5.85 4.47
CA VAL A 39 6.69 -6.80 3.65
C VAL A 39 7.36 -8.17 3.74
N VAL A 40 6.64 -9.13 4.32
CA VAL A 40 7.04 -10.55 4.35
C VAL A 40 6.21 -11.33 3.33
N ASN A 41 6.88 -12.01 2.40
CA ASN A 41 6.20 -12.76 1.35
C ASN A 41 6.00 -14.23 1.76
N HIS A 42 4.77 -14.61 2.14
CA HIS A 42 4.42 -16.00 2.45
C HIS A 42 3.68 -16.72 1.31
N VAL A 43 3.63 -16.13 0.11
CA VAL A 43 3.04 -16.78 -1.07
C VAL A 43 4.11 -17.38 -1.96
N LYS A 44 3.71 -18.28 -2.86
CA LYS A 44 4.63 -18.97 -3.79
C LYS A 44 5.07 -18.11 -4.99
N TYR A 45 4.56 -16.89 -5.10
CA TYR A 45 4.83 -15.97 -6.20
C TYR A 45 5.76 -14.85 -5.75
N ASN A 46 6.51 -14.28 -6.70
CA ASN A 46 7.25 -13.05 -6.49
C ASN A 46 6.30 -11.87 -6.27
N VAL A 47 6.64 -10.98 -5.34
CA VAL A 47 5.82 -9.81 -4.98
C VAL A 47 6.66 -8.54 -4.98
N SER A 48 6.07 -7.42 -5.37
CA SER A 48 6.57 -6.08 -5.06
C SER A 48 5.39 -5.17 -4.77
N ILE A 49 5.59 -4.14 -3.94
CA ILE A 49 4.54 -3.19 -3.54
C ILE A 49 4.98 -1.79 -3.95
N HIS A 50 4.09 -1.05 -4.60
CA HIS A 50 4.28 0.35 -4.98
C HIS A 50 3.34 1.27 -4.19
N TRP A 51 3.86 2.45 -3.87
CA TRP A 51 3.20 3.49 -3.09
C TRP A 51 2.70 4.57 -4.04
N HIS A 52 1.57 4.32 -4.70
CA HIS A 52 1.09 5.12 -5.81
C HIS A 52 0.87 6.59 -5.41
N GLY A 53 1.57 7.48 -6.12
CA GLY A 53 1.55 8.92 -5.90
C GLY A 53 2.53 9.42 -4.84
N ILE A 54 3.22 8.54 -4.10
CA ILE A 54 4.35 8.95 -3.26
C ILE A 54 5.52 9.33 -4.15
N ARG A 55 6.09 10.52 -3.92
CA ARG A 55 7.12 11.10 -4.79
C ARG A 55 8.47 10.37 -4.75
N GLN A 56 8.71 9.57 -3.71
CA GLN A 56 9.96 8.83 -3.49
C GLN A 56 11.22 9.69 -3.65
N LEU A 57 11.21 10.90 -3.07
CA LEU A 57 12.33 11.84 -3.17
C LEU A 57 13.59 11.24 -2.56
N ARG A 58 14.56 10.91 -3.43
CA ARG A 58 15.82 10.24 -3.08
C ARG A 58 15.64 8.87 -2.42
N THR A 59 14.48 8.23 -2.57
CA THR A 59 14.16 6.89 -2.01
C THR A 59 13.67 5.94 -3.09
N GLY A 60 14.20 6.06 -4.31
CA GLY A 60 13.76 5.28 -5.47
C GLY A 60 13.82 3.76 -5.26
N TRP A 61 14.73 3.25 -4.42
CA TRP A 61 14.79 1.83 -4.05
C TRP A 61 13.51 1.32 -3.36
N ALA A 62 12.75 2.21 -2.71
CA ALA A 62 11.49 1.89 -2.04
C ALA A 62 10.25 2.12 -2.93
N ASP A 63 10.43 2.44 -4.22
CA ASP A 63 9.31 2.79 -5.08
C ASP A 63 8.40 1.60 -5.42
N GLY A 64 8.94 0.41 -5.68
CA GLY A 64 8.15 -0.82 -5.85
C GLY A 64 8.06 -1.47 -7.23
N PRO A 65 8.10 -0.76 -8.37
CA PRO A 65 8.01 -1.38 -9.69
C PRO A 65 9.11 -2.43 -9.92
N ALA A 66 8.69 -3.70 -9.99
CA ALA A 66 9.62 -4.82 -10.16
C ALA A 66 10.38 -4.71 -11.48
N TYR A 67 11.69 -4.97 -11.43
CA TYR A 67 12.66 -4.87 -12.53
C TYR A 67 12.90 -3.45 -13.07
N ILE A 68 12.36 -2.43 -12.40
CA ILE A 68 12.68 -1.02 -12.68
C ILE A 68 13.47 -0.44 -11.50
N THR A 69 12.90 -0.46 -10.29
CA THR A 69 13.53 0.12 -9.10
C THR A 69 14.02 -0.92 -8.10
N GLN A 70 13.52 -2.17 -8.20
CA GLN A 70 13.95 -3.28 -7.35
C GLN A 70 13.78 -4.64 -8.04
N CYS A 71 14.55 -5.63 -7.60
CA CYS A 71 14.18 -7.04 -7.81
C CYS A 71 12.95 -7.40 -6.95
N PRO A 72 12.13 -8.38 -7.37
CA PRO A 72 10.97 -8.80 -6.59
C PRO A 72 11.35 -9.44 -5.25
N ILE A 73 10.45 -9.32 -4.27
CA ILE A 73 10.51 -10.05 -3.01
C ILE A 73 10.13 -11.51 -3.29
N GLN A 74 11.10 -12.41 -3.26
CA GLN A 74 10.90 -13.83 -3.50
C GLN A 74 10.07 -14.50 -2.38
N PRO A 75 9.47 -15.68 -2.63
CA PRO A 75 8.80 -16.47 -1.60
C PRO A 75 9.69 -16.67 -0.36
N GLY A 76 9.13 -16.47 0.83
CA GLY A 76 9.82 -16.56 2.11
C GLY A 76 10.71 -15.36 2.46
N GLN A 77 10.96 -14.44 1.52
CA GLN A 77 11.83 -13.29 1.75
C GLN A 77 11.08 -12.09 2.33
N VAL A 78 11.88 -11.15 2.83
CA VAL A 78 11.43 -9.94 3.51
C VAL A 78 12.05 -8.73 2.84
N TYR A 79 11.28 -7.65 2.70
CA TYR A 79 11.80 -6.35 2.27
C TYR A 79 11.24 -5.23 3.13
N MET A 80 12.07 -4.23 3.41
CA MET A 80 11.75 -3.08 4.25
C MET A 80 11.63 -1.84 3.37
N TYR A 81 10.40 -1.39 3.12
CA TYR A 81 10.15 -0.11 2.46
C TYR A 81 10.32 1.01 3.49
N ASN A 82 11.13 2.01 3.16
CA ASN A 82 11.41 3.16 4.01
C ASN A 82 11.45 4.43 3.15
N PHE A 83 10.50 5.33 3.37
CA PHE A 83 10.38 6.58 2.63
C PHE A 83 9.67 7.65 3.46
N THR A 84 9.78 8.91 3.04
CA THR A 84 9.19 10.06 3.75
C THR A 84 8.12 10.75 2.90
N LEU A 85 6.98 11.07 3.50
CA LEU A 85 5.82 11.70 2.87
C LEU A 85 6.00 13.22 2.68
N THR A 86 7.06 13.60 1.95
CA THR A 86 7.55 14.99 1.88
C THR A 86 6.54 15.93 1.22
N GLY A 87 5.93 16.81 2.02
CA GLY A 87 4.96 17.80 1.54
C GLY A 87 3.78 17.18 0.77
N GLN A 88 3.31 16.02 1.21
CA GLN A 88 2.13 15.34 0.65
C GLN A 88 1.05 15.23 1.72
N ARG A 89 -0.20 15.49 1.33
CA ARG A 89 -1.41 15.32 2.16
C ARG A 89 -2.60 14.97 1.28
N GLY A 90 -3.58 14.26 1.83
CA GLY A 90 -4.77 13.79 1.13
C GLY A 90 -4.80 12.27 0.96
N THR A 91 -5.51 11.82 -0.07
CA THR A 91 -5.75 10.39 -0.33
C THR A 91 -4.86 9.90 -1.45
N LEU A 92 -4.10 8.85 -1.17
CA LEU A 92 -3.32 8.07 -2.12
C LEU A 92 -3.67 6.59 -1.93
N TRP A 93 -2.91 5.70 -2.55
CA TRP A 93 -3.11 4.26 -2.42
C TRP A 93 -1.80 3.52 -2.65
N TRP A 94 -1.77 2.26 -2.24
CA TRP A 94 -0.68 1.34 -2.52
C TRP A 94 -1.23 0.12 -3.25
N HIS A 95 -0.39 -0.50 -4.08
CA HIS A 95 -0.76 -1.72 -4.79
C HIS A 95 0.45 -2.57 -5.13
N ALA A 96 0.25 -3.86 -5.38
CA ALA A 96 1.32 -4.68 -5.93
C ALA A 96 1.75 -4.16 -7.30
N HIS A 97 3.05 -4.16 -7.60
CA HIS A 97 3.59 -3.65 -8.86
C HIS A 97 4.42 -4.68 -9.61
N ILE A 98 3.89 -5.90 -9.62
CA ILE A 98 4.38 -7.04 -10.40
C ILE A 98 3.19 -7.90 -10.84
N LEU A 99 3.25 -8.43 -12.05
CA LEU A 99 2.15 -9.19 -12.67
C LEU A 99 0.81 -8.42 -12.58
N TRP A 100 -0.29 -9.15 -12.40
CA TRP A 100 -1.65 -8.65 -12.23
C TRP A 100 -2.08 -8.64 -10.75
N LEU A 101 -1.12 -8.76 -9.81
CA LEU A 101 -1.42 -8.95 -8.38
C LEU A 101 -2.19 -7.77 -7.77
N ARG A 102 -2.09 -6.55 -8.34
CA ARG A 102 -2.87 -5.40 -7.90
C ARG A 102 -4.39 -5.61 -7.94
N ALA A 103 -4.89 -6.61 -8.68
CA ALA A 103 -6.31 -6.95 -8.67
C ALA A 103 -6.82 -7.30 -7.26
N THR A 104 -5.96 -7.86 -6.40
CA THR A 104 -6.32 -8.28 -5.02
C THR A 104 -5.38 -7.73 -3.95
N VAL A 105 -4.21 -7.22 -4.35
CA VAL A 105 -3.20 -6.63 -3.45
C VAL A 105 -3.16 -5.12 -3.66
N HIS A 106 -4.05 -4.42 -2.97
CA HIS A 106 -4.11 -2.96 -2.93
C HIS A 106 -4.79 -2.47 -1.65
N GLY A 107 -4.56 -1.21 -1.29
CA GLY A 107 -5.21 -0.55 -0.16
C GLY A 107 -4.97 0.96 -0.19
N ALA A 108 -5.67 1.71 0.65
CA ALA A 108 -5.55 3.17 0.66
C ALA A 108 -4.33 3.65 1.47
N ILE A 109 -3.90 4.87 1.19
CA ILE A 109 -3.00 5.66 2.04
C ILE A 109 -3.73 6.97 2.33
N VAL A 110 -3.91 7.29 3.60
CA VAL A 110 -4.48 8.56 4.06
C VAL A 110 -3.37 9.35 4.73
N ILE A 111 -3.05 10.51 4.15
CA ILE A 111 -2.01 11.40 4.66
C ILE A 111 -2.69 12.63 5.25
N LEU A 112 -2.80 12.65 6.56
CA LEU A 112 -3.38 13.74 7.33
C LEU A 112 -2.46 14.97 7.27
N PRO A 113 -2.99 16.19 7.51
CA PRO A 113 -2.17 17.37 7.70
C PRO A 113 -1.13 17.16 8.80
N LYS A 114 -0.01 17.86 8.67
CA LYS A 114 1.02 17.94 9.71
C LYS A 114 0.40 18.32 11.07
N LEU A 115 0.99 17.85 12.16
CA LEU A 115 0.50 18.16 13.49
C LEU A 115 0.44 19.69 13.71
N GLY A 116 -0.69 20.20 14.21
CA GLY A 116 -0.92 21.63 14.40
C GLY A 116 -1.37 22.39 13.15
N VAL A 117 -1.35 21.77 11.97
CA VAL A 117 -1.84 22.38 10.73
C VAL A 117 -3.27 21.90 10.46
N PRO A 118 -4.28 22.79 10.36
CA PRO A 118 -5.64 22.39 10.04
C PRO A 118 -5.80 22.04 8.55
N TYR A 119 -6.90 21.38 8.20
CA TYR A 119 -7.36 21.31 6.82
C TYR A 119 -7.65 22.72 6.27
N PRO A 120 -7.56 22.94 4.96
CA PRO A 120 -7.96 24.21 4.33
C PRO A 120 -9.49 24.41 4.29
N PHE A 121 -10.24 23.52 4.95
CA PHE A 121 -11.70 23.51 5.08
C PHE A 121 -12.07 23.05 6.50
N PRO A 122 -13.32 23.27 6.97
CA PRO A 122 -13.75 22.82 8.29
C PRO A 122 -13.51 21.32 8.48
N ARG A 123 -13.00 20.94 9.66
CA ARG A 123 -12.71 19.52 9.96
C ARG A 123 -13.98 18.67 9.74
N PRO A 124 -13.90 17.62 8.91
CA PRO A 124 -15.05 16.77 8.67
C PRO A 124 -15.46 16.05 9.97
N HIS A 125 -16.77 15.84 10.15
CA HIS A 125 -17.29 15.05 11.26
C HIS A 125 -16.83 13.59 11.17
N MET A 126 -16.73 13.06 9.96
CA MET A 126 -16.28 11.70 9.67
C MET A 126 -15.54 11.66 8.33
N GLU A 127 -14.57 10.74 8.23
CA GLU A 127 -13.87 10.41 7.00
C GLU A 127 -14.09 8.92 6.70
N GLN A 128 -14.36 8.58 5.43
CA GLN A 128 -14.58 7.19 5.00
C GLN A 128 -13.72 6.90 3.76
N VAL A 129 -12.99 5.80 3.79
CA VAL A 129 -12.27 5.29 2.64
C VAL A 129 -13.22 4.47 1.77
N LEU A 130 -13.32 4.83 0.48
CA LEU A 130 -14.04 4.10 -0.54
C LEU A 130 -13.05 3.63 -1.60
N ILE A 131 -12.93 2.31 -1.79
CA ILE A 131 -12.07 1.69 -2.81
C ILE A 131 -12.98 1.07 -3.85
N LEU A 132 -12.79 1.45 -5.11
CA LEU A 132 -13.49 0.90 -6.25
C LEU A 132 -12.56 -0.10 -6.94
N SER A 133 -12.98 -1.37 -7.04
CA SER A 133 -12.19 -2.49 -7.55
C SER A 133 -13.06 -3.48 -8.31
#